data_AF-A0A7J4SJH6-F1
#
_entry.id   AF-A0A7J4SJH6-F1
#
_cell.length_a   1.000
_cell.length_b   1.000
_cell.length_c   1.000
_cell.angle_alpha   90.00
_cell.angle_beta   90.00
_cell.angle_gamma   90.00
#
_symmetry.space_group_name_H-M   'P 1'
#
loop_
_entity.id
_entity.type
_entity.pdbx_description
1 polymer ?
#
loop_
_entity_poly.entity_id
_entity_poly.type
_entity_poly.pdbx_seq_one_letter_code
_entity_poly.pdbx_strand_id
1 'polypeptide(L)'
;MSKNPLNKEIIIYPVATIKTSLGEVLRVDLHDLALWQAKDKIKDQLNIAAERGLAGLYLIHGFNSGDRIKTYIRGGSLQNSLTDRGIKSKIYPVRGNPGTSAIIFLNDE
;
A
#
# COMPACT_ATOMS: atom_id res chain seq x y z
N MET A 1 -37.85 -5.91 29.99
CA MET A 1 -36.38 -5.86 29.95
C MET A 1 -35.96 -5.50 28.53
N SER A 2 -35.58 -4.24 28.30
CA SER A 2 -35.19 -3.73 26.98
C SER A 2 -33.74 -4.14 26.68
N LYS A 3 -33.51 -4.84 25.57
CA LYS A 3 -32.16 -5.15 25.07
C LYS A 3 -31.65 -3.88 24.37
N ASN A 4 -30.74 -3.16 25.01
CA ASN A 4 -30.00 -2.09 24.34
C ASN A 4 -29.22 -2.69 23.15
N PRO A 5 -29.38 -2.17 21.92
CA PRO A 5 -28.46 -2.51 20.85
C PRO A 5 -27.08 -1.95 21.20
N LEU A 6 -26.07 -2.83 21.18
CA LEU A 6 -24.66 -2.44 21.24
C LEU A 6 -24.40 -1.46 20.08
N ASN A 7 -24.41 -0.16 20.37
CA ASN A 7 -23.81 0.85 19.50
C ASN A 7 -22.33 0.49 19.37
N LYS A 8 -21.99 -0.27 18.33
CA LYS A 8 -20.62 -0.42 17.88
C LYS A 8 -20.21 0.94 17.33
N GLU A 9 -19.52 1.73 18.13
CA GLU A 9 -18.84 2.93 17.64
C GLU A 9 -17.89 2.51 16.51
N ILE A 10 -18.19 2.97 15.29
CA ILE A 10 -17.30 2.77 14.16
C ILE A 10 -16.23 3.85 14.28
N ILE A 11 -15.06 3.49 14.82
CA ILE A 11 -13.90 4.38 14.82
C ILE A 11 -13.33 4.41 13.40
N ILE A 12 -13.62 5.48 12.66
CA ILE A 12 -13.03 5.73 11.35
C ILE A 12 -11.68 6.41 11.57
N TYR A 13 -10.59 5.65 11.49
CA TYR A 13 -9.27 6.24 11.41
C TYR A 13 -9.08 6.88 10.03
N PRO A 14 -8.81 8.19 9.93
CA PRO A 14 -8.50 8.81 8.66
C PRO A 14 -7.23 8.16 8.11
N VAL A 15 -7.33 7.51 6.95
CA VAL A 15 -6.16 6.95 6.28
C VAL A 15 -5.76 7.95 5.21
N ALA A 16 -4.50 8.40 5.25
CA ALA A 16 -4.01 9.40 4.31
C ALA A 16 -4.01 8.82 2.89
N THR A 17 -4.76 9.44 1.98
CA THR A 17 -4.72 9.14 0.55
C THR A 17 -4.03 10.26 -0.21
N ILE A 18 -3.56 9.94 -1.42
CA ILE A 18 -2.97 10.89 -2.36
C ILE A 18 -3.76 10.79 -3.66
N LYS A 19 -4.25 11.94 -4.16
CA LYS A 19 -4.90 12.01 -5.47
C LYS A 19 -3.88 11.93 -6.60
N THR A 20 -4.13 11.08 -7.57
CA THR A 20 -3.33 10.93 -8.79
C THR A 20 -4.25 10.96 -10.02
N SER A 21 -3.67 11.05 -11.22
CA SER A 21 -4.44 10.94 -12.47
C SER A 21 -5.06 9.55 -12.69
N LEU A 22 -4.61 8.53 -11.93
CA LEU A 22 -5.10 7.15 -12.00
C LEU A 22 -6.10 6.83 -10.87
N GLY A 23 -6.43 7.82 -10.03
CA GLY A 23 -7.30 7.68 -8.86
C GLY A 23 -6.58 7.98 -7.54
N GLU A 24 -7.27 7.70 -6.43
CA GLU A 24 -6.71 7.88 -5.09
C GLU A 24 -5.88 6.67 -4.68
N VAL A 25 -4.66 6.90 -4.18
CA VAL A 25 -3.78 5.85 -3.66
C VAL A 25 -3.58 6.01 -2.17
N LEU A 26 -3.40 4.88 -1.47
CA LEU A 26 -3.18 4.87 -0.03
C LEU A 26 -1.73 5.20 0.31
N ARG A 27 -1.50 6.22 1.14
CA ARG A 27 -0.14 6.58 1.57
C ARG A 27 0.32 5.64 2.68
N VAL A 28 1.40 4.91 2.43
CA VAL A 28 1.98 3.93 3.35
C VAL A 28 3.41 4.29 3.68
N ASP A 29 3.66 4.50 4.97
CA ASP A 29 4.99 4.79 5.47
C ASP A 29 5.73 3.52 5.92
N LEU A 30 6.93 3.32 5.37
CA LEU A 30 7.81 2.17 5.57
C LEU A 30 9.24 2.57 6.01
N HIS A 31 9.56 3.87 6.13
CA HIS A 31 10.96 4.32 6.22
C HIS A 31 11.72 3.77 7.44
N ASP A 32 11.03 3.60 8.58
CA ASP A 32 11.60 3.10 9.84
C ASP A 32 11.36 1.60 10.08
N LEU A 33 10.86 0.87 9.08
CA LEU A 33 10.51 -0.54 9.24
C LEU A 33 11.67 -1.47 8.85
N ALA A 34 11.76 -2.61 9.54
CA ALA A 34 12.52 -3.74 9.05
C ALA A 34 11.85 -4.32 7.79
N LEU A 35 12.61 -5.04 6.94
CA LEU A 35 12.09 -5.60 5.69
C LEU A 35 10.85 -6.49 5.90
N TRP A 36 10.84 -7.34 6.94
CA TRP A 36 9.70 -8.22 7.22
C TRP A 36 8.45 -7.43 7.63
N GLN A 37 8.60 -6.40 8.47
CA GLN A 37 7.51 -5.50 8.85
C GLN A 37 6.97 -4.73 7.64
N ALA A 38 7.86 -4.30 6.74
CA ALA A 38 7.46 -3.63 5.51
C ALA A 38 6.64 -4.56 4.59
N LYS A 39 7.03 -5.83 4.47
CA LYS A 39 6.27 -6.84 3.70
C LYS A 39 4.87 -7.04 4.26
N ASP A 40 4.76 -7.24 5.57
CA ASP A 40 3.47 -7.45 6.25
C ASP A 40 2.59 -6.20 6.11
N LYS A 41 3.16 -5.01 6.34
CA LYS A 41 2.43 -3.75 6.18
C LYS A 41 1.96 -3.52 4.75
N ILE A 42 2.79 -3.78 3.73
CA ILE A 42 2.37 -3.67 2.32
C ILE A 42 1.19 -4.58 2.06
N LYS A 43 1.24 -5.84 2.50
CA LYS A 43 0.16 -6.81 2.32
C LYS A 43 -1.15 -6.33 2.95
N ASP A 44 -1.11 -5.87 4.20
CA ASP A 44 -2.32 -5.43 4.90
C ASP A 44 -2.92 -4.18 4.23
N GLN A 45 -2.06 -3.24 3.82
CA GLN A 45 -2.50 -2.01 3.15
C GLN A 45 -3.04 -2.27 1.74
N LEU A 46 -2.55 -3.28 1.02
CA LEU A 46 -3.11 -3.70 -0.26
C LEU A 46 -4.57 -4.15 -0.12
N ASN A 47 -4.86 -4.95 0.90
CA ASN A 47 -6.23 -5.39 1.18
C ASN A 47 -7.13 -4.18 1.51
N ILE A 48 -6.66 -3.28 2.37
CA ILE A 48 -7.41 -2.06 2.72
C ILE A 48 -7.66 -1.19 1.48
N ALA A 49 -6.67 -1.04 0.59
CA ALA A 49 -6.83 -0.26 -0.63
C ALA A 49 -7.85 -0.90 -1.58
N ALA A 50 -7.82 -2.23 -1.75
CA ALA A 50 -8.77 -2.95 -2.56
C ALA A 50 -10.21 -2.86 -1.99
N GLU A 51 -10.39 -3.09 -0.69
CA GLU A 51 -11.69 -2.98 -0.01
C GLU A 51 -12.30 -1.58 -0.11
N ARG A 52 -11.45 -0.55 -0.18
CA ARG A 52 -11.86 0.85 -0.31
C ARG A 52 -11.98 1.34 -1.76
N GLY A 53 -11.75 0.47 -2.75
CA GLY A 53 -11.80 0.85 -4.17
C GLY A 53 -10.75 1.89 -4.57
N LEU A 54 -9.60 1.92 -3.88
CA LEU A 54 -8.49 2.80 -4.20
C LEU A 54 -7.70 2.28 -5.41
N ALA A 55 -7.00 3.18 -6.09
CA ALA A 55 -6.17 2.86 -7.26
C ALA A 55 -4.88 2.09 -6.92
N GLY A 56 -4.52 1.99 -5.63
CA GLY A 56 -3.34 1.26 -5.17
C GLY A 56 -2.66 1.93 -3.98
N LEU A 57 -1.34 1.81 -3.89
CA LEU A 57 -0.52 2.29 -2.76
C LEU A 57 0.55 3.29 -3.22
N TYR A 58 0.85 4.25 -2.35
CA TYR A 58 2.02 5.11 -2.40
C TYR A 58 2.94 4.77 -1.23
N LEU A 59 4.05 4.11 -1.51
CA LEU A 59 5.01 3.60 -0.53
C LEU A 59 6.13 4.61 -0.28
N ILE A 60 6.40 4.90 0.98
CA ILE A 60 7.51 5.75 1.43
C ILE A 60 8.52 4.87 2.13
N HIS A 61 9.60 4.51 1.44
CA HIS A 61 10.60 3.56 1.93
C HIS A 61 11.95 4.21 2.26
N GLY A 62 12.05 5.54 2.18
CA GLY A 62 13.25 6.30 2.54
C GLY A 62 14.40 6.23 1.50
N PHE A 63 15.39 7.12 1.67
CA PHE A 63 16.54 7.27 0.78
C PHE A 63 17.82 6.61 1.32
N ASN A 64 18.08 6.74 2.62
CA ASN A 64 19.34 6.33 3.25
C ASN A 64 19.10 5.23 4.27
N SER A 65 19.85 4.13 4.16
CA SER A 65 19.90 2.89 4.98
C SER A 65 18.98 1.70 4.62
N GLY A 66 18.10 1.82 3.63
CA GLY A 66 17.10 0.80 3.28
C GLY A 66 17.19 0.21 1.88
N ASP A 67 18.38 -0.17 1.39
CA ASP A 67 18.50 -0.77 0.05
C ASP A 67 17.67 -2.06 -0.07
N ARG A 68 17.46 -2.77 1.03
CA ARG A 68 16.66 -4.01 1.08
C ARG A 68 15.17 -3.82 0.80
N ILE A 69 14.52 -2.78 1.36
CA ILE A 69 13.09 -2.53 1.10
C ILE A 69 12.92 -2.03 -0.33
N LYS A 70 13.75 -1.07 -0.75
CA LYS A 70 13.78 -0.60 -2.13
C LYS A 70 14.02 -1.74 -3.12
N THR A 71 14.98 -2.62 -2.85
CA THR A 71 15.29 -3.81 -3.68
C THR A 71 14.15 -4.81 -3.68
N TYR A 72 13.49 -5.05 -2.55
CA TYR A 72 12.30 -5.90 -2.53
C TYR A 72 11.17 -5.32 -3.39
N ILE A 73 10.91 -4.01 -3.29
CA ILE A 73 9.87 -3.32 -4.05
C ILE A 73 10.20 -3.29 -5.54
N ARG A 74 11.41 -2.86 -5.91
CA ARG A 74 11.79 -2.55 -7.31
C ARG A 74 12.57 -3.65 -8.02
N GLY A 75 13.15 -4.60 -7.29
CA GLY A 75 13.93 -5.72 -7.81
C GLY A 75 13.08 -6.92 -8.25
N GLY A 76 11.76 -6.74 -8.36
CA GLY A 76 10.83 -7.76 -8.89
C GLY A 76 10.23 -8.69 -7.84
N SER A 77 10.85 -8.88 -6.67
CA SER A 77 10.32 -9.79 -5.64
C SER A 77 8.90 -9.44 -5.18
N LEU A 78 8.61 -8.14 -4.98
CA LEU A 78 7.26 -7.70 -4.65
C LEU A 78 6.29 -7.92 -5.82
N GLN A 79 6.70 -7.59 -7.06
CA GLN A 79 5.87 -7.82 -8.25
C GLN A 79 5.51 -9.29 -8.41
N ASN A 80 6.46 -10.21 -8.23
CA ASN A 80 6.21 -11.65 -8.26
C ASN A 80 5.21 -12.06 -7.18
N SER A 81 5.37 -11.57 -5.94
CA SER A 81 4.42 -11.87 -4.87
C SER A 81 3.01 -11.35 -5.16
N LEU A 82 2.87 -10.19 -5.81
CA LEU A 82 1.58 -9.66 -6.23
C LEU A 82 0.94 -10.56 -7.30
N THR A 83 1.73 -10.97 -8.30
CA THR A 83 1.30 -11.91 -9.35
C THR A 83 0.87 -13.25 -8.78
N ASP A 84 1.64 -13.85 -7.87
CA ASP A 84 1.32 -15.14 -7.23
C ASP A 84 0.01 -15.09 -6.43
N ARG A 85 -0.38 -13.89 -5.96
CA ARG A 85 -1.63 -13.64 -5.25
C ARG A 85 -2.79 -13.30 -6.19
N GLY A 86 -2.57 -13.28 -7.51
CA GLY A 86 -3.56 -12.86 -8.50
C GLY A 86 -3.83 -11.36 -8.53
N ILE A 87 -2.98 -10.52 -7.91
CA ILE A 87 -3.16 -9.07 -7.88
C ILE A 87 -2.54 -8.46 -9.13
N LYS A 88 -3.38 -8.13 -10.11
CA LYS A 88 -2.98 -7.41 -11.31
C LYS A 88 -2.58 -5.97 -10.97
N SER A 89 -1.28 -5.70 -11.01
CA SER A 89 -0.72 -4.41 -10.61
C SER A 89 0.62 -4.14 -11.25
N LYS A 90 1.04 -2.88 -11.27
CA LYS A 90 2.40 -2.46 -11.65
C LYS A 90 3.03 -1.60 -10.59
N ILE A 91 4.34 -1.76 -10.42
CA ILE A 91 5.17 -0.98 -9.49
C ILE A 91 5.94 0.09 -10.27
N TYR A 92 5.87 1.33 -9.81
CA TYR A 92 6.54 2.47 -10.42
C TYR A 92 7.41 3.23 -9.41
N PRO A 93 8.65 3.61 -9.74
CA PRO A 93 9.34 4.64 -8.98
C PRO A 93 8.64 5.99 -9.19
N VAL A 94 8.48 6.78 -8.13
CA VAL A 94 7.88 8.11 -8.26
C VAL A 94 8.96 9.07 -8.77
N ARG A 95 8.70 9.73 -9.90
CA ARG A 95 9.64 10.68 -10.52
C ARG A 95 9.96 11.81 -9.54
N GLY A 96 11.25 12.12 -9.39
CA GLY A 96 11.72 13.17 -8.49
C GLY A 96 11.72 12.81 -7.00
N ASN A 97 11.21 11.62 -6.61
CA ASN A 97 11.23 11.16 -5.23
C ASN A 97 11.76 9.72 -5.12
N PRO A 98 13.10 9.53 -5.14
CA PRO A 98 13.73 8.22 -5.18
C PRO A 98 13.49 7.35 -3.94
N GLY A 99 13.04 7.93 -2.82
CA GLY A 99 12.65 7.21 -1.60
C GLY A 99 11.20 6.69 -1.61
N THR A 100 10.52 6.75 -2.75
CA THR A 100 9.11 6.38 -2.85
C THR A 100 8.80 5.54 -4.09
N SER A 101 7.74 4.75 -4.02
CA SER A 101 7.25 3.93 -5.14
C SER A 101 5.75 3.81 -5.07
N ALA A 102 5.10 3.72 -6.23
CA ALA A 102 3.67 3.47 -6.32
C ALA A 102 3.43 2.01 -6.73
N ILE A 103 2.42 1.39 -6.14
CA ILE A 103 1.79 0.19 -6.65
C ILE A 103 0.45 0.64 -7.21
N ILE A 104 0.19 0.42 -8.49
CA ILE A 104 -1.06 0.77 -9.14
C ILE A 104 -1.78 -0.51 -9.55
N PHE A 105 -3.02 -0.67 -9.11
CA PHE A 105 -3.89 -1.75 -9.57
C PHE A 105 -4.24 -1.55 -11.04
N LEU A 106 -4.22 -2.64 -11.79
CA LEU A 106 -4.68 -2.64 -13.17
C LEU A 106 -6.11 -3.14 -13.15
N ASN A 107 -7.02 -2.36 -13.74
CA ASN A 107 -8.36 -2.85 -13.99
C ASN A 107 -8.30 -3.92 -15.08
N ASP A 108 -9.18 -4.91 -14.99
CA ASP A 108 -9.45 -5.79 -16.10
C ASP A 108 -10.18 -4.96 -17.16
N GLU A 109 -9.51 -4.70 -18.28
CA GLU A 109 -10.13 -4.17 -19.51
C GLU A 109 -11.22 -5.12 -20.01
#